data_AF-A0A7S0HH45-F1
#
_entry.id   AF-A0A7S0HH45-F1
#
_cell.length_a   1.000
_cell.length_b   1.000
_cell.length_c   1.000
_cell.angle_alpha   90.00
_cell.angle_beta   90.00
_cell.angle_gamma   90.00
#
_symmetry.space_group_name_H-M   'P 1'
#
loop_
_entity.id
_entity.type
_entity.pdbx_description
1 polymer ?
#
loop_
_entity_poly.entity_id
_entity_poly.type
_entity_poly.pdbx_seq_one_letter_code
_entity_poly.pdbx_strand_id
1 'polypeptide(L)'
;ASLLLLLLLLLLLSRPTLNSLPSHPCAFASSPFLRVCRRSNLCSLRSQEEEQVIAATRLWIDDWVVGLSLCPWASMVRQPPSLNFAVIESSEEMDEDVDTVVHEAKKLLDIHTQCNRDQNSRLFATTLLIFPSEKYTGRDPQSLVNRSDGTKPGVICGEFPRFTKLCQAALADMPVDLLAFHRWRLDEGPGCTSELDDAAHFSVRSPYPTLQLLVKDDLKFARQQWRTWQRKRNGSSDEDLSTLGLLFANKAKLRSIGFDTLAAQMRRFFEFRGNMSAKSAR
;
A
#
# COMPACT_ATOMS: atom_id res chain seq x y z
N ALA A 1 19.74 32.94 -18.54
CA ALA A 1 19.15 31.80 -17.80
C ALA A 1 18.45 30.82 -18.76
N SER A 2 19.15 30.34 -19.78
CA SER A 2 18.56 29.54 -20.88
C SER A 2 19.46 28.38 -21.34
N LEU A 3 20.18 27.75 -20.39
CA LEU A 3 21.05 26.60 -20.65
C LEU A 3 20.84 25.44 -19.66
N LEU A 4 20.06 25.63 -18.59
CA LEU A 4 19.69 24.53 -17.68
C LEU A 4 18.40 23.80 -18.10
N LEU A 5 17.56 24.43 -18.94
CA LEU A 5 16.33 23.82 -19.44
C LEU A 5 16.56 22.89 -20.65
N LEU A 6 17.69 23.02 -21.35
CA LEU A 6 18.01 22.20 -22.52
C LEU A 6 18.63 20.84 -22.16
N LEU A 7 19.27 20.73 -20.99
CA LEU A 7 19.93 19.50 -20.50
C LEU A 7 18.94 18.48 -19.92
N LEU A 8 17.78 18.92 -19.43
CA LEU A 8 16.72 18.04 -18.93
C LEU A 8 15.82 17.46 -20.05
N LEU A 9 15.80 18.09 -21.23
CA LEU A 9 15.04 17.64 -22.39
C LEU A 9 15.77 16.56 -23.22
N LEU A 10 17.11 16.49 -23.13
CA LEU A 10 17.92 15.48 -23.83
C LEU A 10 18.02 14.14 -23.08
N LEU A 11 17.68 14.09 -21.80
CA LEU A 11 17.60 12.83 -21.03
C LEU A 11 16.25 12.13 -21.14
N LEU A 12 15.23 12.77 -21.72
CA LEU A 12 13.88 12.23 -21.88
C LEU A 12 13.58 11.69 -23.29
N LEU A 13 14.55 11.76 -24.22
CA LEU A 13 14.39 11.26 -25.60
C LEU A 13 15.26 10.05 -25.96
N SER A 14 16.10 9.55 -25.05
CA SER A 14 16.89 8.33 -25.29
C SER A 14 16.15 7.09 -24.81
N ARG A 15 15.21 6.60 -25.64
CA ARG A 15 14.79 5.18 -25.59
C ARG A 15 15.92 4.35 -26.21
N PRO A 16 16.46 3.30 -25.55
CA PRO A 16 17.26 2.34 -26.27
C PRO A 16 16.32 1.39 -27.02
N THR A 17 16.31 1.54 -28.34
CA THR A 17 15.84 0.52 -29.28
C THR A 17 16.75 -0.70 -29.20
N LEU A 18 16.13 -1.88 -29.12
CA LEU A 18 16.78 -3.16 -29.42
C LEU A 18 17.31 -3.12 -30.86
N ASN A 19 18.64 -3.29 -31.02
CA ASN A 19 19.29 -4.13 -32.04
C ASN A 19 20.78 -3.80 -32.16
N SER A 20 21.63 -4.77 -31.81
CA SER A 20 22.74 -5.30 -32.64
C SER A 20 23.82 -5.93 -31.73
N LEU A 21 23.92 -7.25 -31.83
CA LEU A 21 25.04 -8.04 -31.35
C LEU A 21 26.30 -7.74 -32.18
N PRO A 22 27.49 -7.71 -31.57
CA PRO A 22 28.69 -8.17 -32.21
C PRO A 22 29.06 -9.56 -31.68
N SER A 23 29.06 -10.52 -32.59
CA SER A 23 29.77 -11.79 -32.48
C SER A 23 31.27 -11.55 -32.39
N HIS A 24 31.96 -12.10 -31.37
CA HIS A 24 33.14 -12.96 -31.54
C HIS A 24 33.62 -13.51 -30.17
N PRO A 25 34.21 -14.73 -30.14
CA PRO A 25 34.48 -15.47 -28.91
C PRO A 25 35.93 -15.36 -28.46
N CYS A 26 36.17 -15.09 -27.17
CA CYS A 26 37.44 -15.35 -26.49
C CYS A 26 37.10 -15.80 -25.06
N ALA A 27 37.09 -17.11 -24.80
CA ALA A 27 38.23 -17.90 -24.36
C ALA A 27 38.50 -17.74 -22.84
N PHE A 28 38.11 -18.81 -22.14
CA PHE A 28 38.54 -19.29 -20.83
C PHE A 28 39.79 -18.63 -20.22
N ALA A 29 39.64 -18.17 -18.97
CA ALA A 29 40.71 -18.24 -17.98
C ALA A 29 40.10 -18.50 -16.59
N SER A 30 40.34 -19.70 -16.10
CA SER A 30 39.95 -20.23 -14.81
C SER A 30 40.75 -19.60 -13.69
N SER A 31 40.11 -19.19 -12.59
CA SER A 31 40.78 -19.09 -11.29
C SER A 31 39.78 -19.27 -10.14
N PRO A 32 40.18 -19.90 -9.01
CA PRO A 32 39.31 -20.79 -8.26
C PRO A 32 39.02 -20.24 -6.87
N PHE A 33 38.01 -19.39 -6.70
CA PHE A 33 37.45 -19.07 -5.38
C PHE A 33 35.98 -18.72 -5.47
N LEU A 34 35.17 -19.69 -5.89
CA LEU A 34 33.75 -19.70 -5.57
C LEU A 34 33.45 -21.05 -4.92
N ARG A 35 33.53 -21.09 -3.59
CA ARG A 35 32.74 -22.05 -2.83
C ARG A 35 31.30 -21.82 -3.25
N VAL A 36 30.83 -22.69 -4.13
CA VAL A 36 29.42 -22.91 -4.39
C VAL A 36 28.79 -23.29 -3.06
N CYS A 37 28.34 -22.30 -2.30
CA CYS A 37 27.22 -22.52 -1.39
C CYS A 37 26.09 -22.98 -2.30
N ARG A 38 25.84 -24.29 -2.30
CA ARG A 38 24.60 -24.88 -2.80
C ARG A 38 23.49 -23.96 -2.32
N ARG A 39 22.84 -23.25 -3.25
CA ARG A 39 21.57 -22.57 -3.01
C ARG A 39 20.64 -23.64 -2.46
N SER A 40 20.41 -23.60 -1.15
CA SER A 40 19.23 -24.22 -0.57
C SER A 40 18.04 -23.59 -1.27
N ASN A 41 17.34 -24.39 -2.07
CA ASN A 41 16.06 -24.05 -2.68
C ASN A 41 14.97 -23.96 -1.61
N LEU A 42 15.13 -23.05 -0.65
CA LEU A 42 14.11 -22.65 0.33
C LEU A 42 13.73 -21.19 0.04
N CYS A 43 13.51 -20.89 -1.24
CA CYS A 43 12.67 -19.75 -1.60
C CYS A 43 11.24 -20.24 -1.43
N SER A 44 10.56 -19.78 -0.38
CA SER A 44 9.17 -20.13 -0.09
C SER A 44 8.32 -19.94 -1.36
N LEU A 45 7.82 -21.02 -1.93
CA LEU A 45 6.82 -20.96 -2.98
C LEU A 45 5.57 -20.38 -2.32
N ARG A 46 5.22 -19.13 -2.68
CA ARG A 46 3.98 -18.50 -2.21
C ARG A 46 2.82 -19.35 -2.69
N SER A 47 1.80 -19.51 -1.84
CA SER A 47 0.59 -20.21 -2.26
C SER A 47 -0.10 -19.43 -3.39
N GLN A 48 -0.83 -20.14 -4.25
CA GLN A 48 -1.62 -19.48 -5.30
C GLN A 48 -2.63 -18.48 -4.74
N GLU A 49 -3.13 -18.72 -3.52
CA GLU A 49 -4.02 -17.81 -2.82
C GLU A 49 -3.31 -16.52 -2.39
N GLU A 50 -2.10 -16.61 -1.84
CA GLU A 50 -1.30 -15.41 -1.51
C GLU A 50 -1.05 -14.54 -2.74
N GLU A 51 -0.70 -15.16 -3.87
CA GLU A 51 -0.48 -14.43 -5.12
C GLU A 51 -1.73 -13.70 -5.59
N GLN A 52 -2.90 -14.32 -5.45
CA GLN A 52 -4.19 -13.69 -5.78
C GLN A 52 -4.51 -12.52 -4.86
N VAL A 53 -4.30 -12.66 -3.55
CA VAL A 53 -4.51 -11.59 -2.56
C VAL A 53 -3.60 -10.39 -2.87
N ILE A 54 -2.34 -10.65 -3.21
CA ILE A 54 -1.39 -9.60 -3.60
C ILE A 54 -1.78 -8.96 -4.93
N ALA A 55 -2.20 -9.74 -5.92
CA ALA A 55 -2.65 -9.21 -7.21
C ALA A 55 -3.87 -8.30 -7.06
N ALA A 56 -4.87 -8.71 -6.29
CA ALA A 56 -6.05 -7.91 -5.98
C ALA A 56 -5.68 -6.62 -5.23
N THR A 57 -4.75 -6.70 -4.27
CA THR A 57 -4.27 -5.54 -3.50
C THR A 57 -3.49 -4.56 -4.39
N ARG A 58 -2.66 -5.06 -5.32
CA ARG A 58 -1.97 -4.23 -6.32
C ARG A 58 -2.95 -3.52 -7.24
N LEU A 59 -3.93 -4.23 -7.79
CA LEU A 59 -4.98 -3.63 -8.62
C LEU A 59 -5.73 -2.52 -7.87
N TRP A 60 -6.03 -2.75 -6.59
CA TRP A 60 -6.63 -1.71 -5.74
C TRP A 60 -5.70 -0.50 -5.58
N ILE A 61 -4.40 -0.68 -5.33
CA ILE A 61 -3.47 0.46 -5.26
C ILE A 61 -3.45 1.24 -6.58
N ASP A 62 -3.45 0.52 -7.70
CA ASP A 62 -3.28 1.09 -9.03
C ASP A 62 -4.51 1.88 -9.46
N ASP A 63 -5.68 1.27 -9.38
CA ASP A 63 -6.93 1.83 -9.89
C ASP A 63 -7.63 2.72 -8.85
N TRP A 64 -7.49 2.39 -7.55
CA TRP A 64 -8.12 3.13 -6.46
C TRP A 64 -7.22 4.23 -5.93
N VAL A 65 -6.08 3.87 -5.35
CA VAL A 65 -5.24 4.84 -4.62
C VAL A 65 -4.57 5.81 -5.59
N VAL A 66 -3.95 5.28 -6.64
CA VAL A 66 -3.27 6.07 -7.69
C VAL A 66 -4.27 6.60 -8.71
N GLY A 67 -5.17 5.75 -9.22
CA GLY A 67 -6.17 6.12 -10.23
C GLY A 67 -7.13 7.23 -9.77
N LEU A 68 -7.56 7.22 -8.51
CA LEU A 68 -8.34 8.31 -7.91
C LEU A 68 -7.45 9.39 -7.27
N SER A 69 -6.12 9.31 -7.38
CA SER A 69 -5.16 10.29 -6.86
C SER A 69 -5.39 10.62 -5.37
N LEU A 70 -5.74 9.62 -4.56
CA LEU A 70 -6.02 9.81 -3.13
C LEU A 70 -4.75 10.06 -2.32
N CYS A 71 -3.62 9.51 -2.77
CA CYS A 71 -2.34 9.65 -2.11
C CYS A 71 -1.30 10.23 -3.09
N PRO A 72 -0.69 11.39 -2.79
CA PRO A 72 0.31 12.00 -3.67
C PRO A 72 1.63 11.23 -3.72
N TRP A 73 1.88 10.31 -2.78
CA TRP A 73 3.13 9.54 -2.69
C TRP A 73 3.03 8.13 -3.27
N ALA A 74 1.82 7.61 -3.48
CA ALA A 74 1.61 6.19 -3.81
C ALA A 74 2.33 5.78 -5.10
N SER A 75 2.35 6.64 -6.13
CA SER A 75 3.03 6.36 -7.40
C SER A 75 4.55 6.21 -7.25
N MET A 76 5.17 6.91 -6.29
CA MET A 76 6.62 6.87 -6.06
C MET A 76 7.07 5.61 -5.32
N VAL A 77 6.22 5.09 -4.44
CA VAL A 77 6.56 3.92 -3.61
C VAL A 77 6.04 2.61 -4.16
N ARG A 78 5.27 2.64 -5.26
CA ARG A 78 4.54 1.49 -5.83
C ARG A 78 5.41 0.28 -6.22
N GLN A 79 6.69 0.48 -6.48
CA GLN A 79 7.59 -0.59 -6.95
C GLN A 79 8.49 -1.11 -5.82
N PRO A 80 8.90 -2.39 -5.88
CA PRO A 80 9.95 -2.90 -5.00
C PRO A 80 11.26 -2.11 -5.18
N PRO A 81 12.06 -1.96 -4.11
CA PRO A 81 11.84 -2.48 -2.75
C PRO A 81 11.00 -1.56 -1.85
N SER A 82 10.47 -0.45 -2.38
CA SER A 82 9.75 0.58 -1.60
C SER A 82 8.41 0.09 -1.04
N LEU A 83 7.65 -0.71 -1.80
CA LEU A 83 6.40 -1.31 -1.35
C LEU A 83 6.52 -2.83 -1.20
N ASN A 84 6.34 -3.30 0.02
CA ASN A 84 6.36 -4.70 0.38
C ASN A 84 4.94 -5.19 0.72
N PHE A 85 4.63 -6.43 0.35
CA PHE A 85 3.37 -7.10 0.68
C PHE A 85 3.67 -8.34 1.51
N ALA A 86 3.03 -8.45 2.66
CA ALA A 86 3.00 -9.65 3.48
C ALA A 86 1.54 -10.09 3.65
N VAL A 87 1.22 -11.29 3.18
CA VAL A 87 -0.09 -11.91 3.43
C VAL A 87 0.05 -12.70 4.73
N ILE A 88 -0.79 -12.39 5.71
CA ILE A 88 -0.73 -12.97 7.05
C ILE A 88 -1.84 -13.99 7.17
N GLU A 89 -1.45 -15.25 7.35
CA GLU A 89 -2.35 -16.28 7.85
C GLU A 89 -2.58 -16.01 9.33
N SER A 90 -3.85 -15.73 9.69
CA SER A 90 -4.17 -15.35 11.06
C SER A 90 -4.15 -16.55 11.98
N SER A 91 -3.56 -16.39 13.16
CA SER A 91 -3.64 -17.37 14.23
C SER A 91 -5.03 -17.38 14.87
N GLU A 92 -5.32 -18.44 15.62
CA GLU A 92 -6.46 -18.50 16.53
C GLU A 92 -6.32 -17.40 17.60
N GLU A 93 -5.11 -17.24 18.16
CA GLU A 93 -4.82 -16.27 19.20
C GLU A 93 -4.46 -14.91 18.61
N MET A 94 -5.21 -13.87 18.98
CA MET A 94 -4.98 -12.51 18.47
C MET A 94 -3.62 -11.93 18.86
N ASP A 95 -3.06 -12.33 19.99
CA ASP A 95 -1.77 -11.82 20.47
C ASP A 95 -0.62 -12.29 19.56
N GLU A 96 -0.71 -13.50 18.98
CA GLU A 96 0.27 -13.99 17.99
C GLU A 96 0.22 -13.18 16.68
N ASP A 97 -0.98 -12.77 16.25
CA ASP A 97 -1.15 -11.87 15.11
C ASP A 97 -0.52 -10.50 15.39
N VAL A 98 -0.62 -10.01 16.64
CA VAL A 98 0.00 -8.75 17.07
C VAL A 98 1.52 -8.86 17.05
N ASP A 99 2.07 -9.95 17.57
CA ASP A 99 3.51 -10.23 17.53
C ASP A 99 4.04 -10.33 16.10
N THR A 100 3.24 -10.89 15.18
CA THR A 100 3.54 -10.91 13.74
C THR A 100 3.63 -9.49 13.17
N VAL A 101 2.72 -8.59 13.52
CA VAL A 101 2.78 -7.17 13.10
C VAL A 101 4.03 -6.48 13.65
N VAL A 102 4.38 -6.71 14.91
CA VAL A 102 5.61 -6.17 15.52
C VAL A 102 6.86 -6.69 14.81
N HIS A 103 6.87 -7.98 14.46
CA HIS A 103 7.96 -8.60 13.71
C HIS A 103 8.14 -7.97 12.33
N GLU A 104 7.05 -7.74 11.59
CA GLU A 104 7.09 -7.08 10.29
C GLU A 104 7.50 -5.60 10.38
N ALA A 105 7.13 -4.90 11.47
CA ALA A 105 7.62 -3.55 11.74
C ALA A 105 9.13 -3.50 11.97
N LYS A 106 9.71 -4.50 12.66
CA LYS A 106 11.16 -4.62 12.82
C LYS A 106 11.85 -4.85 11.46
N LYS A 107 11.31 -5.75 10.63
CA LYS A 107 11.81 -5.97 9.25
C LYS A 107 11.80 -4.68 8.42
N LEU A 108 10.72 -3.89 8.51
CA LEU A 108 10.63 -2.61 7.81
C LEU A 108 11.75 -1.65 8.24
N LEU A 109 12.04 -1.57 9.54
CA LEU A 109 13.11 -0.72 10.06
C LEU A 109 14.51 -1.21 9.65
N ASP A 110 14.71 -2.52 9.56
CA ASP A 110 15.96 -3.09 9.05
C ASP A 110 16.17 -2.70 7.58
N ILE A 111 15.14 -2.84 6.74
CA ILE A 111 15.17 -2.41 5.32
C ILE A 111 15.47 -0.91 5.23
N HIS A 112 14.73 -0.09 6.00
CA HIS A 112 14.94 1.36 6.03
C HIS A 112 16.38 1.74 6.40
N THR A 113 16.93 1.08 7.42
CA THR A 113 18.30 1.33 7.87
C THR A 113 19.31 0.90 6.82
N GLN A 114 19.11 -0.24 6.17
CA GLN A 114 20.01 -0.74 5.13
C GLN A 114 20.00 0.15 3.89
N CYS A 115 18.82 0.51 3.38
CA CYS A 115 18.69 1.33 2.17
C CYS A 115 19.19 2.76 2.36
N ASN A 116 19.08 3.32 3.56
CA ASN A 116 19.47 4.71 3.83
C ASN A 116 20.91 4.87 4.36
N ARG A 117 21.71 3.80 4.40
CA ARG A 117 23.17 3.89 4.67
C ARG A 117 23.93 4.55 3.52
N ASP A 118 23.49 4.31 2.28
CA ASP A 118 24.07 4.92 1.09
C ASP A 118 23.42 6.28 0.82
N GLN A 119 24.14 7.36 1.16
CA GLN A 119 23.64 8.75 1.16
C GLN A 119 23.16 9.29 -0.21
N ASN A 120 23.29 8.52 -1.29
CA ASN A 120 22.94 8.94 -2.64
C ASN A 120 21.47 8.71 -3.04
N SER A 121 20.71 7.86 -2.33
CA SER A 121 19.29 7.64 -2.66
C SER A 121 18.50 7.25 -1.43
N ARG A 122 17.64 8.16 -0.94
CA ARG A 122 16.72 7.84 0.15
C ARG A 122 15.57 6.99 -0.40
N LEU A 123 15.41 5.79 0.12
CA LEU A 123 14.30 4.91 -0.23
C LEU A 123 13.19 5.01 0.81
N PHE A 124 11.95 5.16 0.35
CA PHE A 124 10.76 5.17 1.21
C PHE A 124 10.21 3.75 1.30
N ALA A 125 10.53 3.05 2.38
CA ALA A 125 10.03 1.71 2.59
C ALA A 125 8.66 1.75 3.29
N THR A 126 7.72 0.94 2.81
CA THR A 126 6.43 0.66 3.45
C THR A 126 6.07 -0.81 3.27
N THR A 127 5.33 -1.35 4.24
CA THR A 127 4.84 -2.74 4.19
C THR A 127 3.33 -2.74 4.37
N LEU A 128 2.62 -3.42 3.46
CA LEU A 128 1.21 -3.74 3.59
C LEU A 128 1.07 -5.18 4.12
N LEU A 129 0.51 -5.29 5.31
CA LEU A 129 0.15 -6.55 5.96
C LEU A 129 -1.32 -6.83 5.66
N ILE A 130 -1.60 -7.91 4.95
CA ILE A 130 -2.93 -8.24 4.42
C ILE A 130 -3.46 -9.45 5.17
N PHE A 131 -4.64 -9.33 5.77
CA PHE A 131 -5.25 -10.36 6.58
C PHE A 131 -6.53 -10.89 5.89
N PRO A 132 -6.42 -11.91 5.03
CA PRO A 132 -7.55 -12.43 4.26
C PRO A 132 -8.49 -13.34 5.06
N SER A 133 -8.15 -13.69 6.31
CA SER A 133 -8.90 -14.62 7.15
C SER A 133 -10.28 -14.10 7.55
N GLU A 134 -11.24 -15.01 7.74
CA GLU A 134 -12.62 -14.66 8.11
C GLU A 134 -12.72 -13.93 9.46
N LYS A 135 -11.75 -14.17 10.36
CA LYS A 135 -11.57 -13.49 11.66
C LYS A 135 -11.65 -11.96 11.52
N TYR A 136 -11.08 -11.44 10.43
CA TYR A 136 -10.91 -10.00 10.23
C TYR A 136 -11.72 -9.41 9.08
N THR A 137 -12.32 -10.20 8.19
CA THR A 137 -13.03 -9.66 6.99
C THR A 137 -14.38 -9.01 7.28
N GLY A 138 -14.96 -9.29 8.46
CA GLY A 138 -16.24 -8.73 8.88
C GLY A 138 -17.42 -9.13 7.98
N ARG A 139 -18.50 -8.33 8.02
CA ARG A 139 -19.77 -8.58 7.31
C ARG A 139 -20.27 -7.32 6.63
N ASP A 140 -20.94 -7.49 5.49
CA ASP A 140 -21.56 -6.39 4.76
C ASP A 140 -22.63 -5.70 5.63
N PRO A 141 -22.53 -4.39 5.91
CA PRO A 141 -23.53 -3.65 6.66
C PRO A 141 -24.95 -3.76 6.07
N GLN A 142 -25.09 -3.88 4.75
CA GLN A 142 -26.39 -4.00 4.08
C GLN A 142 -27.03 -5.38 4.30
N SER A 143 -26.24 -6.39 4.65
CA SER A 143 -26.74 -7.75 4.96
C SER A 143 -27.24 -7.90 6.41
N LEU A 144 -27.06 -6.90 7.26
CA LEU A 144 -27.42 -6.98 8.67
C LEU A 144 -28.93 -6.82 8.87
N VAL A 145 -29.52 -7.77 9.60
CA VAL A 145 -30.96 -7.81 9.90
C VAL A 145 -31.42 -6.58 10.70
N ASN A 146 -30.55 -6.06 11.58
CA ASN A 146 -30.80 -4.84 12.32
C ASN A 146 -29.88 -3.71 11.82
N ARG A 147 -30.49 -2.65 11.28
CA ARG A 147 -29.77 -1.49 10.74
C ARG A 147 -28.92 -0.79 11.79
N SER A 148 -29.29 -0.82 13.08
CA SER A 148 -28.48 -0.24 14.15
C SER A 148 -27.18 -1.01 14.42
N ASP A 149 -27.11 -2.30 14.05
CA ASP A 149 -25.87 -3.06 14.16
C ASP A 149 -24.88 -2.69 13.05
N GLY A 150 -25.38 -2.12 11.95
CA GLY A 150 -24.59 -1.57 10.85
C GLY A 150 -23.77 -0.34 11.19
N THR A 151 -23.84 0.17 12.43
CA THR A 151 -22.93 1.22 12.94
C THR A 151 -21.90 0.68 13.93
N LYS A 152 -22.00 -0.58 14.37
CA LYS A 152 -21.08 -1.16 15.37
C LYS A 152 -19.85 -1.76 14.67
N PRO A 153 -18.63 -1.23 14.90
CA PRO A 153 -17.44 -1.70 14.20
C PRO A 153 -17.16 -3.19 14.37
N GLY A 154 -17.42 -3.78 15.54
CA GLY A 154 -17.21 -5.21 15.79
C GLY A 154 -18.14 -6.13 15.01
N VAL A 155 -19.29 -5.62 14.55
CA VAL A 155 -20.24 -6.40 13.72
C VAL A 155 -19.84 -6.32 12.25
N ILE A 156 -19.42 -5.13 11.80
CA ILE A 156 -19.13 -4.80 10.41
C ILE A 156 -17.73 -5.24 9.98
N CYS A 157 -16.75 -5.05 10.86
CA CYS A 157 -15.33 -5.28 10.59
C CYS A 157 -14.76 -6.49 11.35
N GLY A 158 -15.63 -7.33 11.93
CA GLY A 158 -15.21 -8.47 12.75
C GLY A 158 -14.31 -8.04 13.91
N GLU A 159 -13.26 -8.82 14.16
CA GLU A 159 -12.30 -8.51 15.23
C GLU A 159 -11.26 -7.45 14.86
N PHE A 160 -11.24 -7.00 13.61
CA PHE A 160 -10.18 -6.15 13.07
C PHE A 160 -10.00 -4.81 13.79
N PRO A 161 -11.06 -4.10 14.24
CA PRO A 161 -10.89 -2.87 15.02
C PRO A 161 -10.22 -3.10 16.39
N ARG A 162 -10.54 -4.21 17.06
CA ARG A 162 -9.89 -4.58 18.33
C ARG A 162 -8.42 -4.91 18.10
N PHE A 163 -8.15 -5.75 17.10
CA PHE A 163 -6.80 -6.12 16.68
C PHE A 163 -5.96 -4.88 16.33
N THR A 164 -6.48 -3.96 15.53
CA THR A 164 -5.79 -2.71 15.17
C THR A 164 -5.40 -1.89 16.40
N LYS A 165 -6.27 -1.77 17.41
CA LYS A 165 -5.96 -1.05 18.65
C LYS A 165 -4.80 -1.71 19.43
N LEU A 166 -4.77 -3.03 19.47
CA LEU A 166 -3.67 -3.78 20.12
C LEU A 166 -2.36 -3.60 19.36
N CYS A 167 -2.37 -3.69 18.02
CA CYS A 167 -1.19 -3.39 17.21
C CYS A 167 -0.69 -1.95 17.43
N GLN A 168 -1.58 -0.96 17.49
CA GLN A 168 -1.20 0.43 17.76
C GLN A 168 -0.52 0.58 19.12
N ALA A 169 -1.05 -0.10 20.16
CA ALA A 169 -0.44 -0.10 21.48
C ALA A 169 0.95 -0.78 21.47
N ALA A 170 1.07 -1.94 20.83
CA ALA A 170 2.33 -2.67 20.73
C ALA A 170 3.42 -1.91 19.94
N LEU A 171 3.03 -1.06 18.99
CA LEU A 171 3.94 -0.25 18.18
C LEU A 171 4.19 1.16 18.73
N ALA A 172 3.61 1.54 19.88
CA ALA A 172 3.60 2.92 20.36
C ALA A 172 5.01 3.55 20.47
N ASP A 173 5.98 2.77 20.96
CA ASP A 173 7.37 3.20 21.16
C ASP A 173 8.28 2.98 19.93
N MET A 174 7.73 2.43 18.84
CA MET A 174 8.50 2.21 17.61
C MET A 174 8.47 3.47 16.71
N PRO A 175 9.52 3.71 15.91
CA PRO A 175 9.56 4.78 14.92
C PRO A 175 8.72 4.48 13.66
N VAL A 176 7.60 3.78 13.83
CA VAL A 176 6.69 3.34 12.77
C VAL A 176 5.29 3.88 13.07
N ASP A 177 4.60 4.37 12.04
CA ASP A 177 3.17 4.66 12.05
C ASP A 177 2.39 3.49 11.45
N LEU A 178 1.20 3.24 12.00
CA LEU A 178 0.26 2.22 11.54
C LEU A 178 -1.00 2.87 11.00
N LEU A 179 -1.32 2.62 9.73
CA LEU A 179 -2.63 2.91 9.16
C LEU A 179 -3.40 1.60 8.98
N ALA A 180 -4.72 1.65 9.15
CA ALA A 180 -5.58 0.49 9.00
C ALA A 180 -6.64 0.74 7.92
N PHE A 181 -6.89 -0.26 7.11
CA PHE A 181 -7.90 -0.23 6.06
C PHE A 181 -8.72 -1.51 6.17
N HIS A 182 -10.02 -1.38 5.98
CA HIS A 182 -10.90 -2.53 6.03
C HIS A 182 -12.04 -2.35 5.04
N ARG A 183 -12.48 -3.45 4.44
CA ARG A 183 -13.52 -3.50 3.40
C ARG A 183 -14.74 -2.64 3.72
N TRP A 184 -15.24 -2.80 4.93
CA TRP A 184 -16.47 -2.18 5.41
C TRP A 184 -16.23 -1.04 6.40
N ARG A 185 -14.99 -0.51 6.47
CA ARG A 185 -14.67 0.54 7.44
C ARG A 185 -15.55 1.77 7.21
N LEU A 186 -16.10 2.27 8.30
CA LEU A 186 -16.68 3.61 8.41
C LEU A 186 -15.60 4.52 8.99
N ASP A 187 -15.39 5.66 8.35
CA ASP A 187 -14.42 6.65 8.80
C ASP A 187 -15.10 7.58 9.81
N GLU A 188 -14.46 7.76 10.95
CA GLU A 188 -14.90 8.66 12.03
C GLU A 188 -14.03 9.94 12.08
N GLY A 189 -13.11 10.10 11.12
CA GLY A 189 -12.22 11.25 11.03
C GLY A 189 -12.90 12.56 10.57
N PRO A 190 -12.14 13.67 10.54
CA PRO A 190 -12.66 14.97 10.12
C PRO A 190 -13.34 14.93 8.75
N GLY A 191 -14.54 15.52 8.68
CA GLY A 191 -15.30 15.66 7.44
C GLY A 191 -16.07 14.43 7.02
N CYS A 192 -16.15 13.40 7.85
CA CYS A 192 -17.05 12.25 7.68
C CYS A 192 -18.40 12.50 8.32
N THR A 193 -19.42 11.80 7.81
CA THR A 193 -20.73 11.72 8.45
C THR A 193 -20.93 10.33 9.05
N SER A 194 -21.94 10.18 9.91
CA SER A 194 -22.35 8.88 10.45
C SER A 194 -23.15 8.02 9.47
N GLU A 195 -23.48 8.57 8.29
CA GLU A 195 -24.27 7.87 7.28
C GLU A 195 -23.47 6.69 6.70
N LEU A 196 -24.11 5.52 6.63
CA LEU A 196 -23.46 4.28 6.19
C LEU A 196 -23.05 4.30 4.72
N ASP A 197 -23.79 5.06 3.92
CA ASP A 197 -23.60 5.25 2.49
C ASP A 197 -22.86 6.55 2.15
N ASP A 198 -22.20 7.21 3.12
CA ASP A 198 -21.30 8.31 2.80
C ASP A 198 -20.09 7.78 2.01
N ALA A 199 -19.97 8.25 0.77
CA ALA A 199 -18.87 7.91 -0.12
C ALA A 199 -17.49 8.27 0.46
N ALA A 200 -17.40 9.20 1.41
CA ALA A 200 -16.15 9.55 2.09
C ALA A 200 -15.52 8.35 2.84
N HIS A 201 -16.31 7.34 3.24
CA HIS A 201 -15.80 6.14 3.90
C HIS A 201 -14.82 5.36 3.01
N PHE A 202 -14.92 5.49 1.70
CA PHE A 202 -14.00 4.83 0.76
C PHE A 202 -12.55 5.33 0.83
N SER A 203 -12.25 6.40 1.57
CA SER A 203 -10.87 6.82 1.83
C SER A 203 -10.11 5.88 2.76
N VAL A 204 -10.82 5.03 3.52
CA VAL A 204 -10.23 4.09 4.49
C VAL A 204 -10.63 2.63 4.22
N ARG A 205 -11.14 2.35 3.02
CA ARG A 205 -11.53 1.00 2.59
C ARG A 205 -10.48 0.36 1.69
N SER A 206 -10.38 -0.96 1.77
CA SER A 206 -9.44 -1.81 1.04
C SER A 206 -10.07 -3.15 0.67
N PRO A 207 -9.51 -3.90 -0.30
CA PRO A 207 -10.05 -5.19 -0.74
C PRO A 207 -10.13 -6.22 0.40
N TYR A 208 -9.11 -6.21 1.25
CA TYR A 208 -8.93 -7.05 2.43
C TYR A 208 -8.63 -6.17 3.65
N PRO A 209 -8.91 -6.64 4.88
CA PRO A 209 -8.34 -6.05 6.08
C PRO A 209 -6.83 -5.90 5.91
N THR A 210 -6.33 -4.67 6.00
CA THR A 210 -4.95 -4.34 5.67
C THR A 210 -4.39 -3.36 6.68
N LEU A 211 -3.21 -3.66 7.21
CA LEU A 211 -2.43 -2.71 7.98
C LEU A 211 -1.27 -2.20 7.12
N GLN A 212 -1.05 -0.89 7.11
CA GLN A 212 0.10 -0.27 6.47
C GLN A 212 1.08 0.23 7.51
N LEU A 213 2.31 -0.27 7.43
CA LEU A 213 3.44 0.16 8.24
C LEU A 213 4.26 1.21 7.48
N LEU A 214 4.57 2.31 8.15
CA LEU A 214 5.27 3.46 7.57
C LEU A 214 6.34 3.96 8.54
N VAL A 215 7.56 4.18 8.08
CA VAL A 215 8.60 4.78 8.94
C VAL A 215 8.29 6.26 9.16
N LYS A 216 8.25 6.71 10.43
CA LYS A 216 7.84 8.07 10.80
C LYS A 216 8.70 9.15 10.12
N ASP A 217 10.01 8.93 10.01
CA ASP A 217 10.92 9.90 9.41
C ASP A 217 10.79 10.00 7.88
N ASP A 218 10.53 8.87 7.22
CA ASP A 218 10.18 8.84 5.80
C ASP A 218 8.90 9.63 5.55
N LEU A 219 7.91 9.51 6.44
CA LEU A 219 6.66 10.27 6.36
C LEU A 219 6.87 11.78 6.51
N LYS A 220 7.68 12.20 7.49
CA LYS A 220 8.03 13.62 7.69
C LYS A 220 8.70 14.20 6.45
N PHE A 221 9.67 13.47 5.91
CA PHE A 221 10.43 13.89 4.74
C PHE A 221 9.53 13.97 3.48
N ALA A 222 8.69 12.95 3.25
CA ALA A 222 7.73 12.93 2.15
C ALA A 222 6.76 14.12 2.19
N ARG A 223 6.26 14.48 3.38
CA ARG A 223 5.40 15.67 3.58
C ARG A 223 6.14 16.97 3.29
N GLN A 224 7.42 17.10 3.67
CA GLN A 224 8.22 18.28 3.38
C GLN A 224 8.45 18.43 1.87
N GLN A 225 8.83 17.34 1.19
CA GLN A 225 8.99 17.36 -0.27
C GLN A 225 7.70 17.75 -1.00
N TRP A 226 6.56 17.22 -0.54
CA TRP A 226 5.28 17.54 -1.14
C TRP A 226 4.91 19.02 -0.99
N ARG A 227 5.15 19.64 0.17
CA ARG A 227 4.99 21.10 0.35
C ARG A 227 5.87 21.89 -0.59
N THR A 228 7.14 21.52 -0.72
CA THR A 228 8.07 22.19 -1.65
C THR A 228 7.60 22.06 -3.10
N TRP A 229 7.06 20.91 -3.49
CA TRP A 229 6.49 20.69 -4.81
C TRP A 229 5.25 21.57 -5.06
N GLN A 230 4.34 21.68 -4.08
CA GLN A 230 3.14 22.53 -4.17
C GLN A 230 3.49 23.99 -4.43
N ARG A 231 4.42 24.56 -3.66
CA ARG A 231 4.88 25.95 -3.85
C ARG A 231 5.50 26.21 -5.22
N LYS A 232 6.27 25.25 -5.73
CA LYS A 232 6.86 25.35 -7.07
C LYS A 232 5.78 25.35 -8.16
N ARG A 233 4.68 24.63 -7.96
CA ARG A 233 3.60 24.48 -8.94
C ARG A 233 2.58 25.62 -8.89
N ASN A 234 2.18 26.06 -7.70
CA ASN A 234 1.11 27.04 -7.51
C ASN A 234 1.62 28.49 -7.35
N GLY A 235 2.94 28.68 -7.29
CA GLY A 235 3.55 29.96 -6.92
C GLY A 235 3.60 30.14 -5.40
N SER A 236 4.15 31.26 -4.95
CA SER A 236 4.31 31.58 -3.52
C SER A 236 3.00 31.98 -2.82
N SER A 237 1.84 31.52 -3.30
CA SER A 237 0.56 31.71 -2.64
C SER A 237 0.50 30.87 -1.35
N ASP A 238 -0.11 31.43 -0.31
CA ASP A 238 -0.14 30.86 1.05
C ASP A 238 -1.05 29.60 1.18
N GLU A 239 -1.74 29.20 0.12
CA GLU A 239 -2.65 28.05 0.11
C GLU A 239 -1.94 26.73 -0.19
N ASP A 240 -0.89 26.41 0.57
CA ASP A 240 -0.37 25.04 0.62
C ASP A 240 -1.48 24.12 1.17
N LEU A 241 -1.82 23.08 0.41
CA LEU A 241 -2.85 22.13 0.81
C LEU A 241 -2.31 21.33 2.00
N SER A 242 -2.84 21.61 3.20
CA SER A 242 -2.45 20.92 4.42
C SER A 242 -2.85 19.43 4.35
N THR A 243 -2.30 18.58 5.23
CA THR A 243 -2.73 17.17 5.32
C THR A 243 -4.23 17.05 5.55
N LEU A 244 -4.79 17.96 6.37
CA LEU A 244 -6.22 18.03 6.64
C LEU A 244 -7.01 18.53 5.41
N GLY A 245 -6.48 19.53 4.70
CA GLY A 245 -7.06 19.97 3.43
C GLY A 245 -7.10 18.86 2.39
N LEU A 246 -6.04 18.05 2.29
CA LEU A 246 -5.97 16.93 1.35
C LEU A 246 -7.02 15.88 1.70
N LEU A 247 -7.18 15.60 2.99
CA LEU A 247 -8.23 14.72 3.49
C LEU A 247 -9.62 15.22 3.06
N PHE A 248 -9.94 16.50 3.26
CA PHE A 248 -11.22 17.07 2.84
C PHE A 248 -11.42 17.03 1.33
N ALA A 249 -10.39 17.37 0.54
CA ALA A 249 -10.44 17.31 -0.92
C ALA A 249 -10.72 15.89 -1.43
N ASN A 250 -10.06 14.89 -0.84
CA ASN A 250 -10.31 13.48 -1.16
C ASN A 250 -11.75 13.07 -0.83
N LYS A 251 -12.28 13.46 0.34
CA LYS A 251 -13.66 13.15 0.72
C LYS A 251 -14.67 13.81 -0.21
N ALA A 252 -14.47 15.07 -0.57
CA ALA A 252 -15.32 15.78 -1.53
C ALA A 252 -15.29 15.08 -2.91
N LYS A 253 -14.11 14.68 -3.37
CA LYS A 253 -13.94 13.92 -4.63
C LYS A 253 -14.67 12.57 -4.59
N LEU A 254 -14.56 11.82 -3.50
CA LEU A 254 -15.26 10.54 -3.37
C LEU A 254 -16.79 10.74 -3.40
N ARG A 255 -17.29 11.77 -2.71
CA ARG A 255 -18.72 12.13 -2.76
C ARG A 255 -19.19 12.53 -4.14
N SER A 256 -18.38 13.23 -4.94
CA SER A 256 -18.75 13.59 -6.30
C SER A 256 -18.81 12.38 -7.25
N ILE A 257 -18.13 11.27 -6.93
CA ILE A 257 -18.25 10.00 -7.67
C ILE A 257 -19.52 9.24 -7.25
N GLY A 258 -19.87 9.31 -5.96
CA GLY A 258 -21.07 8.69 -5.40
C GLY A 258 -20.85 7.27 -4.87
N PHE A 259 -21.63 6.90 -3.85
CA PHE A 259 -21.47 5.65 -3.12
C PHE A 259 -21.65 4.41 -4.00
N ASP A 260 -22.73 4.32 -4.76
CA ASP A 260 -23.04 3.12 -5.56
C ASP A 260 -21.98 2.84 -6.61
N THR A 261 -21.49 3.89 -7.29
CA THR A 261 -20.40 3.80 -8.25
C THR A 261 -19.14 3.25 -7.60
N LEU A 262 -18.74 3.81 -6.45
CA LEU A 262 -17.56 3.37 -5.70
C LEU A 262 -17.74 1.95 -5.16
N ALA A 263 -18.91 1.61 -4.63
CA ALA A 263 -19.22 0.27 -4.15
C ALA A 263 -19.11 -0.78 -5.27
N ALA A 264 -19.66 -0.47 -6.45
CA ALA A 264 -19.58 -1.34 -7.62
C ALA A 264 -18.13 -1.51 -8.12
N GLN A 265 -17.33 -0.44 -8.12
CA GLN A 265 -15.91 -0.54 -8.48
C GLN A 265 -15.12 -1.34 -7.45
N MET A 266 -15.32 -1.10 -6.16
CA MET A 266 -14.63 -1.82 -5.08
C MET A 266 -14.91 -3.33 -5.13
N ARG A 267 -16.15 -3.72 -5.50
CA ARG A 267 -16.53 -5.13 -5.66
C ARG A 267 -15.65 -5.91 -6.65
N ARG A 268 -15.14 -5.25 -7.69
CA ARG A 268 -14.30 -5.87 -8.72
C ARG A 268 -12.97 -6.38 -8.17
N PHE A 269 -12.44 -5.76 -7.12
CA PHE A 269 -11.20 -6.23 -6.48
C PHE A 269 -11.45 -7.49 -5.64
N PHE A 270 -12.69 -7.72 -5.20
CA PHE A 270 -13.06 -8.93 -4.45
C PHE A 270 -13.30 -10.12 -5.38
N GLU A 271 -13.88 -9.87 -6.56
CA GLU A 271 -14.26 -10.89 -7.56
C GLU A 271 -13.08 -11.39 -8.41
N PHE A 272 -11.89 -10.80 -8.27
CA PHE A 272 -10.67 -11.26 -8.94
C PHE A 272 -10.35 -12.74 -8.68
N ARG A 273 -10.88 -13.33 -7.59
CA ARG A 273 -10.88 -14.77 -7.28
C ARG A 273 -11.39 -15.66 -8.44
N GLY A 274 -12.39 -15.21 -9.21
CA GLY A 274 -13.05 -16.05 -10.22
C GLY A 274 -12.30 -16.20 -11.55
N ASN A 275 -11.63 -15.12 -11.99
CA ASN A 275 -11.12 -15.05 -13.37
C ASN A 275 -9.72 -15.67 -13.59
N MET A 276 -8.92 -15.86 -12.53
CA MET A 276 -7.65 -16.59 -12.67
C MET A 276 -7.84 -18.11 -12.62
N SER A 277 -8.79 -18.62 -11.84
CA SER A 277 -9.18 -20.03 -11.83
C SER A 277 -9.69 -20.49 -13.20
N ALA A 278 -10.53 -19.67 -13.85
CA ALA A 278 -11.05 -19.97 -15.20
C ALA A 278 -9.99 -19.93 -16.32
N LYS A 279 -8.86 -19.24 -16.11
CA LYS A 279 -7.74 -19.20 -17.07
C LYS A 279 -6.70 -20.30 -16.82
N SER A 280 -6.62 -20.83 -15.59
CA SER A 280 -5.74 -21.97 -15.28
C SER A 280 -6.35 -23.33 -15.69
N ALA A 281 -7.65 -23.37 -16.00
CA ALA A 281 -8.39 -24.56 -16.39
C ALA A 281 -8.62 -24.65 -17.92
N ARG A 282 -7.86 -23.89 -18.73
CA ARG A 282 -7.89 -23.93 -20.20
C ARG A 282 -6.49 -24.17 -20.76
#